data_AF-A0A529XR22-F1
#
_entry.id   AF-A0A529XR22-F1
#
_cell.length_a   1.000
_cell.length_b   1.000
_cell.length_c   1.000
_cell.angle_alpha   90.00
_cell.angle_beta   90.00
_cell.angle_gamma   90.00
#
_symmetry.space_group_name_H-M   'P 1'
#
loop_
_entity.id
_entity.type
_entity.pdbx_description
1 polymer ?
#
loop_
_entity_poly.entity_id
_entity_poly.type
_entity_poly.pdbx_seq_one_letter_code
_entity_poly.pdbx_strand_id
1 'polypeptide(L)'
;DEGGSSVQGNLDIARDELARKRVAFAEHHLTVMPIGKNTMQVDDAVALVGNELGALGASYVREDLNAEPAYWAQLPGNQAYIARRALISTLNFAGLSSFHAYPYGKPDGNHWGPAIT
;
A
#
# COMPACT_ATOMS: atom_id res chain seq x y z
N ASP A 1 -27.62 10.85 -7.87
CA ASP A 1 -27.85 11.69 -6.68
C ASP A 1 -27.60 10.97 -5.36
N GLU A 2 -27.66 9.64 -5.29
CA GLU A 2 -27.41 8.91 -4.01
C GLU A 2 -25.94 8.77 -3.59
N GLY A 3 -24.99 8.81 -4.54
CA GLY A 3 -23.56 8.62 -4.24
C GLY A 3 -22.91 9.75 -3.41
N GLY A 4 -23.49 10.96 -3.43
CA GLY A 4 -23.02 12.08 -2.62
C GLY A 4 -23.36 11.91 -1.13
N SER A 5 -24.50 11.27 -0.82
CA SER A 5 -25.02 11.14 0.55
C SER A 5 -24.24 10.12 1.38
N SER A 6 -23.88 8.98 0.80
CA SER A 6 -23.16 7.92 1.52
C SER A 6 -21.70 8.29 1.80
N VAL A 7 -21.01 8.95 0.85
CA VAL A 7 -19.65 9.45 1.06
C VAL A 7 -19.63 10.52 2.14
N GLN A 8 -20.57 11.47 2.11
CA GLN A 8 -20.69 12.51 3.12
C GLN A 8 -20.92 11.90 4.51
N GLY A 9 -21.84 10.93 4.63
CA GLY A 9 -22.11 10.23 5.88
C GLY A 9 -20.90 9.46 6.42
N ASN A 10 -20.14 8.81 5.54
CA ASN A 10 -18.91 8.12 5.92
C ASN A 10 -17.83 9.11 6.41
N LEU A 11 -17.73 10.29 5.80
CA LEU A 11 -16.82 11.36 6.25
C LEU A 11 -17.23 11.92 7.61
N ASP A 12 -18.52 12.10 7.87
CA ASP A 12 -19.02 12.55 9.16
C ASP A 12 -18.70 11.53 10.26
N ILE A 13 -18.90 10.23 10.01
CA ILE A 13 -18.52 9.15 10.93
C ILE A 13 -17.00 9.16 11.18
N ALA A 14 -16.19 9.26 10.12
CA ALA A 14 -14.73 9.30 10.24
C ALA A 14 -14.24 10.50 11.07
N ARG A 15 -14.83 11.68 10.87
CA ARG A 15 -14.55 12.89 11.66
C ARG A 15 -14.86 12.67 13.13
N ASP A 16 -16.03 12.09 13.40
CA ASP A 16 -16.52 11.82 14.74
C ASP A 16 -15.66 10.80 15.50
N GLU A 17 -15.24 9.73 14.83
CA GLU A 17 -14.32 8.72 15.38
C GLU A 17 -12.92 9.28 15.64
N LEU A 18 -12.43 10.17 14.76
CA LEU A 18 -11.18 10.91 14.95
C LEU A 18 -11.27 11.87 16.14
N ALA A 19 -12.35 12.63 16.26
CA ALA A 19 -12.59 13.55 17.39
C ALA A 19 -12.65 12.80 18.73
N ARG A 20 -13.21 11.59 18.73
CA ARG A 20 -13.25 10.69 19.90
C ARG A 20 -11.94 9.92 20.13
N LYS A 21 -10.90 10.15 19.31
CA LYS A 21 -9.59 9.48 19.36
C LYS A 21 -9.66 7.95 19.26
N ARG A 22 -10.70 7.42 18.60
CA ARG A 22 -10.86 5.97 18.39
C ARG A 22 -10.09 5.47 17.17
N VAL A 23 -9.88 6.36 16.21
CA VAL A 23 -9.19 6.09 14.95
C VAL A 23 -8.19 7.20 14.71
N ALA A 24 -7.01 6.86 14.20
CA ALA A 24 -6.05 7.83 13.68
C ALA A 24 -5.93 7.64 12.16
N PHE A 25 -5.49 8.70 11.47
CA PHE A 25 -5.17 8.64 10.05
C PHE A 25 -3.66 8.77 9.88
N ALA A 26 -3.11 7.97 8.98
CA ALA A 26 -1.71 8.00 8.60
C ALA A 26 -1.60 7.94 7.07
N GLU A 27 -0.42 8.29 6.56
CA GLU A 27 -0.13 8.13 5.16
C GLU A 27 0.31 6.68 4.86
N HIS A 28 -0.16 6.17 3.74
CA HIS A 28 0.30 4.90 3.17
C HIS A 28 0.69 5.07 1.71
N HIS A 29 1.41 4.07 1.22
CA HIS A 29 1.87 3.97 -0.15
C HIS A 29 2.01 2.50 -0.51
N LEU A 30 1.68 2.16 -1.75
CA LEU A 30 1.87 0.84 -2.33
C LEU A 30 2.40 1.00 -3.75
N THR A 31 3.52 0.36 -4.03
CA THR A 31 4.09 0.23 -5.38
C THR A 31 4.36 -1.22 -5.68
N VAL A 32 4.06 -1.60 -6.92
CA VAL A 32 4.41 -2.90 -7.49
C VAL A 32 5.23 -2.63 -8.74
N MET A 33 6.50 -3.07 -8.74
CA MET A 33 7.39 -2.94 -9.88
C MET A 33 7.68 -4.33 -10.46
N PRO A 34 6.94 -4.77 -11.50
CA PRO A 34 7.25 -6.02 -12.18
C PRO A 34 8.57 -5.91 -12.95
N ILE A 35 9.38 -6.96 -12.91
CA ILE A 35 10.67 -7.05 -13.60
C ILE A 35 10.61 -8.23 -14.58
N GLY A 36 10.90 -7.97 -15.86
CA GLY A 36 10.92 -8.97 -16.93
C GLY A 36 12.24 -8.97 -17.70
N LYS A 37 12.52 -10.05 -18.44
CA LYS A 37 13.76 -10.18 -19.23
C LYS A 37 13.73 -9.39 -20.55
N ASN A 38 12.54 -8.97 -20.97
CA ASN A 38 12.29 -8.17 -22.16
C ASN A 38 11.00 -7.36 -21.98
N THR A 39 10.75 -6.40 -22.89
CA THR A 39 9.60 -5.48 -22.81
C THR A 39 8.26 -6.19 -22.83
N MET A 40 8.10 -7.21 -23.68
CA MET A 40 6.85 -7.99 -23.76
C MET A 40 6.49 -8.64 -22.41
N GLN A 41 7.47 -9.25 -21.72
CA GLN A 41 7.22 -9.83 -20.39
C GLN A 41 6.86 -8.79 -19.33
N VAL A 42 7.44 -7.59 -19.41
CA VAL A 42 7.10 -6.48 -18.50
C VAL A 42 5.67 -6.02 -18.76
N ASP A 43 5.28 -5.84 -20.02
CA ASP A 43 3.92 -5.42 -20.38
C ASP A 43 2.86 -6.43 -19.92
N ASP A 44 3.11 -7.72 -20.12
CA ASP A 44 2.24 -8.80 -19.62
C ASP A 44 2.10 -8.76 -18.09
N ALA A 45 3.21 -8.55 -17.38
CA ALA A 45 3.22 -8.48 -15.92
C ALA A 45 2.49 -7.23 -15.40
N VAL A 46 2.66 -6.08 -16.05
CA VAL A 46 1.93 -4.84 -15.71
C VAL A 46 0.43 -5.05 -15.91
N ALA A 47 0.02 -5.68 -17.02
CA ALA A 47 -1.38 -5.99 -17.29
C ALA A 47 -1.97 -6.93 -16.22
N LEU A 48 -1.24 -7.98 -15.84
CA LEU A 48 -1.63 -8.89 -14.77
C LEU A 48 -1.84 -8.16 -13.45
N VAL A 49 -0.85 -7.35 -13.01
CA VAL A 49 -0.95 -6.57 -11.77
C VAL A 49 -2.16 -5.65 -11.80
N GLY A 50 -2.40 -4.96 -12.92
CA GLY A 50 -3.57 -4.10 -13.08
C GLY A 50 -4.90 -4.85 -13.00
N ASN A 51 -4.98 -6.05 -13.60
CA ASN A 51 -6.17 -6.88 -13.53
C ASN A 51 -6.46 -7.35 -12.10
N GLU A 52 -5.44 -7.80 -11.36
CA GLU A 52 -5.61 -8.25 -9.97
C GLU A 52 -6.01 -7.10 -9.04
N LEU A 53 -5.40 -5.93 -9.19
CA LEU A 53 -5.80 -4.74 -8.43
C LEU A 53 -7.23 -4.32 -8.77
N GLY A 54 -7.62 -4.38 -10.05
CA GLY A 54 -8.99 -4.11 -10.49
C GLY A 54 -10.00 -5.10 -9.92
N ALA A 55 -9.67 -6.40 -9.89
CA ALA A 55 -10.52 -7.45 -9.32
C ALA A 55 -10.76 -7.26 -7.81
N LEU A 56 -9.77 -6.71 -7.10
CA LEU A 56 -9.89 -6.32 -5.69
C LEU A 56 -10.68 -5.01 -5.47
N GLY A 57 -11.07 -4.32 -6.54
CA GLY A 57 -11.68 -2.99 -6.47
C GLY A 57 -10.70 -1.89 -6.02
N ALA A 58 -9.39 -2.15 -6.06
CA ALA A 58 -8.38 -1.18 -5.69
C ALA A 58 -8.19 -0.15 -6.82
N SER A 59 -8.16 1.13 -6.45
CA SER A 59 -7.75 2.19 -7.38
C SER A 59 -6.24 2.18 -7.51
N TYR A 60 -5.73 2.12 -8.75
CA TYR A 60 -4.30 2.13 -9.04
C TYR A 60 -4.00 3.02 -10.25
N VAL A 61 -2.73 3.40 -10.37
CA VAL A 61 -2.21 4.20 -11.48
C VAL A 61 -0.95 3.52 -12.00
N ARG A 62 -0.81 3.41 -13.32
CA ARG A 62 0.45 3.02 -13.95
C ARG A 62 1.40 4.22 -13.90
N GLU A 63 2.54 4.06 -13.24
CA GLU A 63 3.56 5.10 -13.18
C GLU A 63 4.47 5.06 -14.40
N ASP A 64 4.56 6.19 -15.10
CA ASP A 64 5.54 6.39 -16.19
C ASP A 64 6.64 7.36 -15.74
N LEU A 65 6.27 8.58 -15.33
CA LEU A 65 7.22 9.62 -14.91
C LEU A 65 7.83 9.38 -13.53
N ASN A 66 7.09 8.76 -12.62
CA ASN A 66 7.56 8.50 -11.25
C ASN A 66 8.16 7.10 -11.09
N ALA A 67 8.54 6.42 -12.17
CA ALA A 67 9.06 5.05 -12.09
C ALA A 67 10.29 4.94 -11.18
N GLU A 68 11.23 5.87 -11.29
CA GLU A 68 12.42 5.93 -10.44
C GLU A 68 12.08 6.21 -8.95
N PRO A 69 11.36 7.29 -8.58
CA PRO A 69 11.00 7.51 -7.19
C PRO A 69 10.10 6.40 -6.62
N ALA A 70 9.21 5.79 -7.42
CA ALA A 70 8.40 4.64 -7.02
C ALA A 70 9.25 3.39 -6.72
N TYR A 71 10.39 3.20 -7.40
CA TYR A 71 11.35 2.16 -7.03
C TYR A 71 12.00 2.47 -5.68
N TRP A 72 12.56 3.68 -5.51
CA TRP A 72 13.27 4.04 -4.29
C TRP A 72 12.38 4.06 -3.04
N ALA A 73 11.10 4.43 -3.20
CA ALA A 73 10.11 4.44 -2.13
C ALA A 73 9.80 3.05 -1.55
N GLN A 74 10.17 1.96 -2.22
CA GLN A 74 10.01 0.59 -1.71
C GLN A 74 11.01 0.27 -0.59
N LEU A 75 12.11 1.01 -0.52
CA LEU A 75 13.15 0.74 0.48
C LEU A 75 12.78 1.37 1.83
N PRO A 76 13.04 0.67 2.95
CA PRO A 76 12.82 1.24 4.29
C PRO A 76 13.59 2.56 4.49
N GLY A 77 12.92 3.58 5.04
CA GLY A 77 13.52 4.89 5.31
C GLY A 77 13.54 5.88 4.13
N ASN A 78 13.10 5.44 2.94
CA ASN A 78 13.06 6.28 1.74
C ASN A 78 11.72 6.98 1.51
N GLN A 79 11.00 7.37 2.57
CA GLN A 79 9.66 7.94 2.43
C GLN A 79 9.64 9.26 1.64
N ALA A 80 10.78 9.97 1.55
CA ALA A 80 10.93 11.18 0.74
C ALA A 80 10.69 10.94 -0.76
N TYR A 81 10.85 9.71 -1.25
CA TYR A 81 10.63 9.34 -2.65
C TYR A 81 9.19 8.94 -2.96
N ILE A 82 8.29 8.89 -1.97
CA ILE A 82 6.89 8.51 -2.19
C ILE A 82 6.19 9.60 -3.02
N ALA A 83 6.01 9.34 -4.32
CA ALA A 83 5.35 10.25 -5.25
C ALA A 83 3.83 10.30 -5.06
N ARG A 84 3.21 9.20 -4.62
CA ARG A 84 1.76 9.11 -4.36
C ARG A 84 1.48 8.60 -2.96
N ARG A 85 1.26 9.56 -2.05
CA ARG A 85 0.76 9.28 -0.71
C ARG A 85 -0.76 9.26 -0.72
N ALA A 86 -1.34 8.34 0.03
CA ALA A 86 -2.77 8.31 0.30
C ALA A 86 -2.99 8.21 1.81
N LEU A 87 -4.16 8.63 2.28
CA LEU A 87 -4.52 8.53 3.69
C LEU A 87 -5.23 7.20 3.96
N ILE A 88 -4.82 6.53 5.03
CA ILE A 88 -5.48 5.33 5.56
C ILE A 88 -5.80 5.54 7.04
N SER A 89 -6.94 5.00 7.47
CA SER A 89 -7.29 4.95 8.89
C SER A 89 -6.59 3.78 9.59
N THR A 90 -6.35 3.88 10.90
CA THR A 90 -5.75 2.77 11.67
C THR A 90 -6.59 1.49 11.62
N LEU A 91 -7.92 1.61 11.50
CA LEU A 91 -8.81 0.45 11.35
C LEU A 91 -8.64 -0.23 9.98
N ASN A 92 -8.60 0.53 8.90
CA ASN A 92 -8.39 -0.03 7.56
C ASN A 92 -6.99 -0.65 7.44
N PHE A 93 -5.98 0.00 8.03
CA PHE A 93 -4.62 -0.53 8.10
C PHE A 93 -4.57 -1.85 8.88
N ALA A 94 -5.30 -1.97 10.00
CA ALA A 94 -5.40 -3.22 10.77
C ALA A 94 -6.04 -4.34 9.93
N GLY A 95 -7.04 -4.03 9.09
CA GLY A 95 -7.64 -5.00 8.18
C GLY A 95 -6.68 -5.50 7.08
N LEU A 96 -5.70 -4.70 6.68
CA LEU A 96 -4.64 -5.08 5.73
C LEU A 96 -3.47 -5.80 6.41
N SER A 97 -3.32 -5.63 7.72
CA SER A 97 -2.23 -6.22 8.48
C SER A 97 -2.53 -7.68 8.79
N SER A 98 -1.81 -8.59 8.12
CA SER A 98 -1.88 -10.00 8.48
C SER A 98 -1.13 -10.23 9.80
N PHE A 99 -1.85 -10.18 10.93
CA PHE A 99 -1.31 -10.41 12.28
C PHE A 99 -0.87 -11.87 12.53
N HIS A 100 -0.74 -12.67 11.47
CA HIS A 100 -0.23 -14.04 11.53
C HIS A 100 1.30 -14.12 11.44
N ALA A 101 2.00 -12.99 11.26
CA ALA A 101 3.45 -12.94 11.33
C ALA A 101 3.94 -13.12 12.79
N TYR A 102 4.85 -14.07 13.01
CA TYR A 102 5.46 -14.28 14.33
C TYR A 102 6.31 -13.05 14.71
N PRO A 103 6.10 -12.44 15.90
CA PRO A 103 6.75 -11.16 16.25
C PRO A 103 8.28 -11.25 16.39
N TYR A 104 8.85 -12.45 16.55
CA TYR A 104 10.29 -12.64 16.77
C TYR A 104 11.10 -12.95 15.49
N GLY A 105 10.52 -12.83 14.30
CA GLY A 105 11.20 -13.19 13.05
C GLY A 105 11.62 -14.66 13.02
N LYS A 106 12.60 -15.03 12.19
CA LYS A 106 13.28 -16.33 12.28
C LYS A 106 14.71 -16.12 12.79
N PRO A 107 15.19 -16.89 13.78
CA PRO A 107 16.56 -16.77 14.27
C PRO A 107 17.57 -17.09 13.16
N ASP A 108 17.29 -18.13 12.38
CA ASP A 108 18.14 -18.63 11.30
C ASP A 108 17.37 -18.74 9.97
N GLY A 109 18.13 -18.76 8.86
CA GLY A 109 17.58 -18.97 7.53
C GLY A 109 16.87 -17.76 6.93
N ASN A 110 17.18 -16.54 7.37
CA ASN A 110 16.67 -15.33 6.72
C ASN A 110 17.44 -15.06 5.41
N HIS A 111 16.75 -14.45 4.45
CA HIS A 111 17.32 -14.08 3.14
C HIS A 111 18.52 -13.11 3.23
N TRP A 112 18.65 -12.40 4.35
CA TRP A 112 19.66 -11.36 4.56
C TRP A 112 20.70 -11.76 5.62
N GLY A 113 20.74 -13.04 6.02
CA GLY A 113 21.67 -13.57 7.03
C GLY A 113 21.02 -13.82 8.41
N PRO A 114 21.83 -14.17 9.43
CA PRO A 114 21.33 -14.42 10.79
C PRO A 114 20.61 -13.20 11.38
N ALA A 115 19.65 -13.43 12.28
CA ALA A 115 19.02 -12.34 13.01
C ALA A 115 20.05 -11.54 13.81
N ILE A 116 19.96 -10.20 13.78
CA ILE A 116 20.83 -9.31 14.55
C ILE A 116 20.27 -9.23 15.97
N THR A 117 21.11 -9.51 16.97
CA THR A 117 20.79 -9.40 18.41
C THR A 117 21.37 -8.13 19.02
#